data_AF-A0A9D6WWI6-F1
#
_entry.id   AF-A0A9D6WWI6-F1
#
_cell.length_a   1.000
_cell.length_b   1.000
_cell.length_c   1.000
_cell.angle_alpha   90.00
_cell.angle_beta   90.00
_cell.angle_gamma   90.00
#
_symmetry.space_group_name_H-M   'P 1'
#
loop_
_entity.id
_entity.type
_entity.pdbx_description
1 polymer ?
#
loop_
_entity_poly.entity_id
_entity_poly.type
_entity_poly.pdbx_seq_one_letter_code
_entity_poly.pdbx_strand_id
1 'polypeptide(L)'
;MQPAVEQEMPSCVSGSPPLRVPAAAERATLDAADRNRFEEAAQSRYPMYRRGGLVPAHVLLLRRGGRWQYVTLWRSGTSGLCFSAVFAAERFDFTPGWLAKYQPRAADPVD
;
A
#
# COMPACT_ATOMS: atom_id res chain seq x y z
N MET A 1 -20.75 17.07 -11.69
CA MET A 1 -19.81 16.32 -10.83
C MET A 1 -19.76 14.90 -11.35
N GLN A 2 -18.75 14.54 -12.15
CA GLN A 2 -18.62 13.16 -12.64
C GLN A 2 -18.26 12.27 -11.45
N PRO A 3 -18.85 11.06 -11.32
CA PRO A 3 -18.44 10.13 -10.28
C PRO A 3 -16.97 9.81 -10.47
N ALA A 4 -16.17 9.95 -9.41
CA ALA A 4 -14.80 9.52 -9.43
C ALA A 4 -14.81 8.01 -9.74
N VAL A 5 -14.17 7.60 -10.83
CA VAL A 5 -13.99 6.19 -11.15
C VAL A 5 -13.22 5.59 -9.97
N GLU A 6 -13.79 4.59 -9.30
CA GLU A 6 -13.12 3.87 -8.22
C GLU A 6 -12.52 2.58 -8.79
N GLN A 7 -11.27 2.32 -8.46
CA GLN A 7 -10.61 1.04 -8.68
C GLN A 7 -10.77 0.19 -7.41
N GLU A 8 -11.20 -1.05 -7.60
CA GLU A 8 -11.31 -2.03 -6.52
C GLU A 8 -10.06 -2.90 -6.48
N MET A 9 -9.38 -2.89 -5.34
CA MET A 9 -8.24 -3.75 -5.08
C MET A 9 -8.70 -4.94 -4.24
N PRO A 10 -8.54 -6.19 -4.71
CA PRO A 10 -9.10 -7.36 -4.03
C PRO A 10 -8.38 -7.61 -2.70
N SER A 11 -9.12 -8.09 -1.70
CA SER A 11 -8.53 -8.51 -0.42
C SER A 11 -7.92 -9.91 -0.54
N CYS A 12 -6.79 -10.13 0.14
CA CYS A 12 -6.20 -11.47 0.25
C CYS A 12 -7.02 -12.40 1.16
N VAL A 13 -7.98 -11.86 1.93
CA VAL A 13 -8.86 -12.63 2.81
C VAL A 13 -10.17 -12.88 2.07
N SER A 14 -10.45 -14.15 1.73
CA SER A 14 -11.67 -14.54 1.04
C SER A 14 -12.93 -14.07 1.76
N GLY A 15 -13.88 -13.50 1.01
CA GLY A 15 -15.13 -12.95 1.54
C GLY A 15 -15.02 -11.56 2.16
N SER A 16 -13.81 -10.97 2.24
CA SER A 16 -13.64 -9.59 2.69
C SER A 16 -13.92 -8.59 1.57
N PRO A 17 -14.45 -7.39 1.88
CA PRO A 17 -14.67 -6.36 0.88
C PRO A 17 -13.35 -5.89 0.26
N PRO A 18 -13.36 -5.47 -1.03
CA PRO A 18 -12.19 -4.91 -1.66
C PRO A 18 -11.84 -3.53 -1.07
N LEU A 19 -10.58 -3.14 -1.21
CA LEU A 19 -10.15 -1.78 -0.91
C LEU A 19 -10.53 -0.89 -2.11
N ARG A 20 -11.48 0.01 -1.89
CA ARG A 20 -11.83 1.03 -2.87
C ARG A 20 -10.82 2.17 -2.86
N VAL A 21 -10.29 2.45 -4.04
CA VAL A 21 -9.30 3.50 -4.27
C VAL A 21 -9.77 4.35 -5.44
N PRO A 22 -9.95 5.68 -5.27
CA PRO A 22 -10.25 6.54 -6.41
C PRO A 22 -9.17 6.38 -7.49
N ALA A 23 -9.56 6.30 -8.76
CA ALA A 23 -8.60 6.21 -9.88
C ALA A 23 -7.69 7.43 -9.93
N ALA A 24 -8.21 8.59 -9.52
CA ALA A 24 -7.41 9.83 -9.38
C ALA A 24 -6.59 9.87 -8.07
N ALA A 25 -6.62 8.82 -7.25
CA ALA A 25 -5.85 8.82 -6.02
C ALA A 25 -4.36 8.82 -6.33
N GLU A 26 -3.69 9.79 -5.72
CA GLU A 26 -2.25 9.88 -5.62
C GLU A 26 -1.67 8.58 -5.02
N ARG A 27 -0.93 7.81 -5.82
CA ARG A 27 -0.26 6.59 -5.37
C ARG A 27 1.14 6.41 -5.96
N ALA A 28 1.99 5.65 -5.25
CA ALA A 28 3.31 5.25 -5.72
C ALA A 28 3.71 3.89 -5.13
N THR A 29 4.38 3.03 -5.90
CA THR A 29 4.96 1.78 -5.39
C THR A 29 6.32 2.06 -4.78
N LEU A 30 6.57 1.58 -3.55
CA LEU A 30 7.89 1.66 -2.95
C LEU A 30 8.90 0.81 -3.73
N ASP A 31 10.11 1.34 -3.91
CA ASP A 31 11.22 0.54 -4.42
C ASP A 31 11.70 -0.50 -3.38
N ALA A 32 12.60 -1.39 -3.81
CA ALA A 32 13.06 -2.49 -2.96
C ALA A 32 13.76 -2.01 -1.67
N ALA A 33 14.56 -0.94 -1.73
CA ALA A 33 15.30 -0.44 -0.57
C ALA A 33 14.36 0.16 0.47
N ASP A 34 13.38 0.94 0.01
CA ASP A 34 12.40 1.58 0.87
C ASP A 34 11.32 0.61 1.37
N ARG A 35 11.00 -0.42 0.59
CA ARG A 35 10.19 -1.56 1.06
C ARG A 35 10.87 -2.24 2.26
N ASN A 36 12.18 -2.51 2.18
CA ASN A 36 12.91 -3.12 3.29
C ASN A 36 12.89 -2.24 4.55
N ARG A 37 13.04 -0.90 4.41
CA ARG A 37 12.91 0.03 5.53
C ARG A 37 11.51 0.01 6.15
N PHE A 38 10.46 -0.03 5.31
CA PHE A 38 9.09 -0.20 5.79
C PHE A 38 8.94 -1.51 6.56
N GLU A 39 9.51 -2.61 6.07
CA GLU A 39 9.46 -3.93 6.72
C GLU A 39 10.14 -3.92 8.08
N GLU A 40 11.33 -3.33 8.20
CA GLU A 40 12.06 -3.18 9.46
C GLU A 40 11.22 -2.38 10.48
N ALA A 41 10.67 -1.25 10.05
CA ALA A 41 9.81 -0.42 10.89
C ALA A 41 8.51 -1.16 11.29
N ALA A 42 7.90 -1.90 10.37
CA ALA A 42 6.71 -2.71 10.62
C ALA A 42 7.00 -3.84 11.62
N GLN A 43 8.12 -4.55 11.49
CA GLN A 43 8.51 -5.63 12.38
C GLN A 43 8.88 -5.13 13.79
N SER A 44 9.51 -3.96 13.87
CA SER A 44 9.81 -3.29 15.13
C SER A 44 8.51 -2.93 15.87
N ARG A 45 7.54 -2.38 15.15
CA ARG A 45 6.27 -1.89 15.74
C ARG A 45 5.23 -2.98 15.96
N TYR A 46 5.22 -4.01 15.12
CA TYR A 46 4.29 -5.13 15.16
C TYR A 46 5.06 -6.46 15.25
N PRO A 47 5.47 -6.90 16.44
CA PRO A 47 6.26 -8.12 16.62
C PRO A 47 5.63 -9.39 16.03
N MET A 48 4.31 -9.40 15.82
CA MET A 48 3.61 -10.48 15.13
C MET A 48 4.08 -10.70 13.67
N TYR A 49 4.57 -9.67 12.98
CA TYR A 49 5.15 -9.80 11.64
C TYR A 49 6.38 -10.72 11.63
N ARG A 50 7.18 -10.70 12.69
CA ARG A 50 8.37 -11.56 12.83
C ARG A 50 8.01 -13.04 12.96
N ARG A 51 6.83 -13.37 13.49
CA ARG A 51 6.40 -14.76 13.71
C ARG A 51 5.82 -15.42 12.46
N GLY A 52 5.28 -14.62 11.54
CA GLY A 52 4.68 -15.14 10.30
C GLY A 52 5.70 -15.44 9.21
N GLY A 53 6.85 -14.75 9.18
CA GLY A 53 7.78 -14.81 8.05
C GLY A 53 7.20 -14.24 6.75
N LEU A 54 6.15 -13.43 6.85
CA LEU A 54 5.35 -12.98 5.72
C LEU A 54 5.81 -11.59 5.29
N VAL A 55 6.41 -11.53 4.10
CA VAL A 55 6.91 -10.31 3.47
C VAL A 55 5.97 -9.93 2.33
N PRO A 56 5.41 -8.71 2.32
CA PRO A 56 4.56 -8.27 1.21
C PRO A 56 5.37 -8.21 -0.09
N ALA A 57 4.75 -8.63 -1.20
CA ALA A 57 5.37 -8.57 -2.52
C ALA A 57 5.63 -7.11 -2.94
N HIS A 58 4.64 -6.23 -2.69
CA HIS A 58 4.73 -4.79 -2.95
C HIS A 58 4.15 -4.00 -1.79
N VAL A 59 4.61 -2.77 -1.65
CA VAL A 59 4.03 -1.79 -0.73
C VAL A 59 3.69 -0.55 -1.54
N LEU A 60 2.41 -0.19 -1.57
CA LEU A 60 1.94 1.04 -2.19
C LEU A 60 1.85 2.13 -1.13
N LEU A 61 2.40 3.29 -1.43
CA LEU A 61 2.07 4.52 -0.74
C LEU A 61 0.85 5.14 -1.44
N LEU A 62 -0.22 5.35 -0.69
CA LEU A 62 -1.50 5.86 -1.17
C LEU A 62 -1.91 7.09 -0.37
N ARG A 63 -2.37 8.14 -1.05
CA ARG A 63 -3.00 9.30 -0.40
C ARG A 63 -4.51 9.23 -0.55
N ARG A 64 -5.23 9.16 0.57
CA ARG A 64 -6.69 9.10 0.62
C ARG A 64 -7.23 10.00 1.72
N GLY A 65 -8.22 10.83 1.39
CA GLY A 65 -8.81 11.78 2.34
C GLY A 65 -7.76 12.73 2.94
N GLY A 66 -6.76 13.13 2.15
CA GLY A 66 -5.64 13.98 2.60
C GLY A 66 -4.58 13.27 3.43
N ARG A 67 -4.77 12.00 3.81
CA ARG A 67 -3.85 11.22 4.64
C ARG A 67 -3.08 10.20 3.83
N TRP A 68 -1.86 9.93 4.28
CA TRP A 68 -0.97 8.95 3.66
C TRP A 68 -1.09 7.59 4.31
N GLN A 69 -1.12 6.55 3.48
CA GLN A 69 -1.33 5.17 3.89
C GLN A 69 -0.38 4.25 3.15
N TYR A 70 0.23 3.30 3.86
CA TYR A 70 0.90 2.16 3.22
C TYR A 70 -0.11 1.03 3.03
N VAL A 71 -0.23 0.53 1.81
CA VAL A 71 -1.04 -0.63 1.47
C VAL A 71 -0.08 -1.76 1.09
N THR A 72 -0.15 -2.86 1.83
CA THR A 72 0.72 -4.03 1.61
C THR A 72 0.04 -5.02 0.68
N LEU A 73 0.69 -5.36 -0.43
CA LEU A 73 0.16 -6.23 -1.48
C LEU A 73 0.87 -7.57 -1.52
N TRP A 74 0.11 -8.64 -1.70
CA TRP A 74 0.59 -10.00 -1.79
C TRP A 74 0.17 -10.61 -3.12
N ARG A 75 0.90 -11.63 -3.55
CA ARG A 75 0.50 -12.44 -4.71
C ARG A 75 -0.64 -13.36 -4.30
N SER A 76 -1.77 -13.27 -4.99
CA SER A 76 -2.91 -14.17 -4.85
C SER A 76 -3.03 -15.05 -6.08
N GLY A 77 -2.29 -16.15 -6.11
CA GLY A 77 -2.40 -17.17 -7.17
C GLY A 77 -2.40 -16.59 -8.58
N THR A 78 -3.36 -17.00 -9.40
CA THR A 78 -3.58 -16.51 -10.77
C THR A 78 -4.29 -15.16 -10.86
N SER A 79 -4.76 -14.63 -9.73
CA SER A 79 -5.56 -13.39 -9.63
C SER A 79 -4.71 -12.11 -9.62
N GLY A 80 -3.38 -12.23 -9.67
CA GLY A 80 -2.46 -11.10 -9.55
C GLY A 80 -2.20 -10.68 -8.10
N LEU A 81 -2.31 -9.38 -7.82
CA LEU A 81 -2.04 -8.80 -6.49
C LEU A 81 -3.33 -8.60 -5.70
N CYS A 82 -3.29 -8.89 -4.41
CA CYS A 82 -4.34 -8.58 -3.44
C CYS A 82 -3.76 -7.74 -2.29
N PHE A 83 -4.57 -6.90 -1.64
CA PHE A 83 -4.12 -6.20 -0.43
C PHE A 83 -4.33 -7.06 0.82
N SER A 84 -3.39 -6.96 1.75
CA SER A 84 -3.39 -7.71 3.01
C SER A 84 -3.60 -6.82 4.24
N ALA A 85 -2.98 -5.64 4.26
CA ALA A 85 -3.11 -4.69 5.35
C ALA A 85 -2.89 -3.24 4.90
N VAL A 86 -3.49 -2.31 5.64
CA VAL A 86 -3.34 -0.86 5.46
C VAL A 86 -2.82 -0.24 6.74
N PHE A 87 -1.81 0.62 6.61
CA PHE A 87 -1.18 1.31 7.73
C PHE A 87 -1.22 2.83 7.52
N ALA A 88 -1.48 3.58 8.59
CA ALA A 88 -1.27 5.02 8.56
C ALA A 88 0.24 5.32 8.42
N ALA A 89 0.63 6.06 7.38
CA ALA A 89 2.04 6.30 7.09
C ALA A 89 2.75 7.10 8.20
N GLU A 90 2.01 7.97 8.90
CA GLU A 90 2.45 8.73 10.07
C GLU A 90 3.01 7.86 11.21
N ARG A 91 2.73 6.55 11.21
CA ARG A 91 3.22 5.59 12.22
C ARG A 91 4.61 5.03 11.90
N PHE A 92 5.18 5.41 10.75
CA PHE A 92 6.47 4.95 10.22
C PHE A 92 7.35 6.17 9.94
N ASP A 93 8.65 5.97 9.69
CA ASP A 93 9.56 7.04 9.30
C ASP A 93 9.14 7.63 7.94
N PHE A 94 8.25 8.60 8.02
CA PHE A 94 7.59 9.26 6.91
C PHE A 94 8.17 10.67 6.78
N THR A 95 9.36 10.76 6.20
CA THR A 95 10.11 12.01 6.11
C THR A 95 9.66 12.86 4.91
N PRO A 96 9.87 14.19 4.92
CA PRO A 96 9.63 15.04 3.75
C PRO A 96 10.42 14.59 2.50
N GLY A 97 11.62 14.03 2.68
CA GLY A 97 12.41 13.48 1.56
C GLY A 97 11.76 12.22 0.95
N TRP A 98 11.10 11.40 1.77
CA TRP A 98 10.32 10.26 1.31
C TRP A 98 9.11 10.70 0.49
N LEU A 99 8.40 11.73 0.96
CA LEU A 99 7.28 12.34 0.24
C LEU A 99 7.69 12.95 -1.11
N ALA A 100 8.86 13.56 -1.18
CA ALA A 100 9.40 14.11 -2.42
C ALA A 100 9.78 12.99 -3.41
N LYS A 101 10.38 11.91 -2.93
CA LYS A 101 10.76 10.75 -3.76
C LYS A 101 9.53 10.05 -4.36
N TYR A 102 8.50 9.86 -3.54
CA TYR A 102 7.26 9.18 -3.93
C TYR A 102 6.15 10.18 -4.23
N GLN A 103 6.50 11.39 -4.66
CA GLN A 103 5.52 12.42 -5.00
C GLN A 103 4.53 11.80 -5.99
N PRO A 104 3.27 11.57 -5.58
CA PRO A 104 2.45 10.62 -6.29
C PRO A 104 1.96 11.30 -7.54
N ARG A 105 1.95 10.54 -8.61
CA ARG A 105 1.27 10.93 -9.83
C ARG A 105 -0.14 10.36 -9.76
N ALA A 106 -1.06 10.98 -10.50
CA ALA A 106 -2.34 10.33 -10.77
C ALA A 106 -2.02 8.94 -11.32
N ALA A 107 -2.68 7.92 -10.76
CA ALA A 107 -2.36 6.52 -10.99
C ALA A 107 -2.17 6.17 -12.48
N ASP A 108 -1.01 5.62 -12.83
CA ASP A 108 -0.91 4.82 -14.05
C ASP A 108 -1.65 3.47 -13.84
N PRO A 109 -2.27 2.91 -14.89
CA PRO A 109 -2.86 1.59 -14.82
C PRO A 109 -1.79 0.56 -14.45
N VAL A 110 -2.06 -0.22 -13.40
CA VAL A 110 -1.25 -1.39 -13.07
C VAL A 110 -1.67 -2.48 -14.06
N ASP A 111 -0.77 -2.85 -14.95
CA ASP A 111 -0.90 -3.96 -15.91
C ASP A 111 -0.88 -5.31 -15.17
#